data_AF-A0A183AGD3-F1
#
_entry.id   AF-A0A183AGD3-F1
#
_cell.length_a   1.000
_cell.length_b   1.000
_cell.length_c   1.000
_cell.angle_alpha   90.00
_cell.angle_beta   90.00
_cell.angle_gamma   90.00
#
_symmetry.space_group_name_H-M   'P 1'
#
loop_
_entity.id
_entity.type
_entity.pdbx_description
1 polymer ?
#
loop_
_entity_poly.entity_id
_entity_poly.type
_entity_poly.pdbx_seq_one_letter_code
_entity_poly.pdbx_strand_id
1 'polypeptide(L)'
;MVCSAGLLVVVLDCAGQLTQRFPHLAKATLDALSDFLLDPSPTLSRLNRQLRRLDKSRQEIIHSLTAQRGTHSDPYLYGLPSQFAELARIERHVVYYQRVLDHVRGAAIQSLCRVLLVNNGLIETFLADLSRRIFNAAEGGRDTNLMYLNTVYCLGHMGVELADVPHTQELVLQFLQQNLNPSKLLPELEVSTLEQLGCMVIAGCVSTSMLPVTQEHSPGCVPASVQFCDQMLITFAVNRF
;
A
#
# COMPACT_ATOMS: atom_id res chain seq x y z
N MET A 1 -20.42 -10.67 -7.52
CA MET A 1 -19.27 -9.83 -7.11
C MET A 1 -18.21 -9.69 -8.20
N VAL A 2 -17.94 -10.70 -9.04
CA VAL A 2 -16.92 -10.61 -10.11
C VAL A 2 -17.27 -9.56 -11.18
N CYS A 3 -18.51 -9.60 -11.68
CA CYS A 3 -18.98 -8.62 -12.69
C CYS A 3 -19.02 -7.19 -12.15
N SER A 4 -19.33 -7.01 -10.86
CA SER A 4 -19.35 -5.69 -10.24
C SER A 4 -17.95 -5.11 -10.00
N ALA A 5 -16.94 -5.96 -9.74
CA ALA A 5 -15.57 -5.50 -9.54
C ALA A 5 -14.94 -5.04 -10.86
N GLY A 6 -15.14 -5.79 -11.95
CA GLY A 6 -14.65 -5.38 -13.29
C GLY A 6 -15.26 -4.06 -13.76
N LEU A 7 -16.58 -3.88 -13.60
CA LEU A 7 -17.24 -2.61 -13.92
C LEU A 7 -16.73 -1.46 -13.04
N LEU A 8 -16.52 -1.69 -11.75
CA LEU A 8 -15.97 -0.69 -10.84
C LEU A 8 -14.57 -0.24 -11.26
N VAL A 9 -13.70 -1.18 -11.65
CA VAL A 9 -12.35 -0.86 -12.18
C VAL A 9 -12.45 0.05 -13.40
N VAL A 10 -13.36 -0.24 -14.34
CA VAL A 10 -13.59 0.60 -15.52
C VAL A 10 -14.10 1.99 -15.12
N VAL A 11 -15.05 2.08 -14.19
CA VAL A 11 -15.58 3.36 -13.71
C VAL A 11 -14.49 4.21 -13.06
N LEU A 12 -13.63 3.60 -12.23
CA LEU A 12 -12.51 4.28 -11.60
C LEU A 12 -11.54 4.81 -12.67
N ASP A 13 -11.14 3.98 -13.62
CA ASP A 13 -10.25 4.38 -14.72
C ASP A 13 -10.83 5.53 -15.56
N CYS A 14 -12.12 5.46 -15.90
CA CYS A 14 -12.83 6.52 -16.59
C CYS A 14 -12.86 7.83 -15.79
N ALA A 15 -12.97 7.78 -14.46
CA ALA A 15 -12.95 8.98 -13.62
C ALA A 15 -11.63 9.75 -13.77
N GLY A 16 -10.49 9.04 -13.77
CA GLY A 16 -9.19 9.64 -14.03
C GLY A 16 -9.10 10.27 -15.43
N GLN A 17 -9.54 9.54 -16.46
CA GLN A 17 -9.52 10.02 -17.85
C GLN A 17 -10.42 11.25 -18.07
N LEU A 18 -11.55 11.33 -17.37
CA LEU A 18 -12.50 12.43 -17.49
C LEU A 18 -11.83 13.78 -17.23
N THR A 19 -10.92 13.84 -16.25
CA THR A 19 -10.23 15.09 -15.88
C THR A 19 -9.28 15.60 -16.95
N GLN A 20 -8.73 14.72 -17.79
CA GLN A 20 -7.91 15.12 -18.95
C GLN A 20 -8.72 15.90 -19.97
N ARG A 21 -10.02 15.59 -20.12
CA ARG A 21 -10.92 16.31 -21.03
C ARG A 21 -11.61 17.51 -20.36
N PHE A 22 -11.87 17.41 -19.06
CA PHE A 22 -12.58 18.42 -18.27
C PHE A 22 -11.79 18.77 -17.00
N PRO A 23 -10.70 19.55 -17.08
CA PRO A 23 -9.81 19.80 -15.94
C PRO A 23 -10.47 20.49 -14.75
N HIS A 24 -11.57 21.22 -14.96
CA HIS A 24 -12.34 21.84 -13.88
C HIS A 24 -12.99 20.81 -12.93
N LEU A 25 -13.11 19.54 -13.36
CA LEU A 25 -13.59 18.44 -12.51
C LEU A 25 -12.48 17.79 -11.66
N ALA A 26 -11.21 18.22 -11.81
CA ALA A 26 -10.07 17.57 -11.16
C ALA A 26 -10.22 17.52 -9.64
N LYS A 27 -10.55 18.63 -8.97
CA LYS A 27 -10.69 18.64 -7.50
C LYS A 27 -11.81 17.71 -7.02
N ALA A 28 -12.99 17.78 -7.63
CA ALA A 28 -14.12 16.94 -7.26
C ALA A 28 -13.82 15.45 -7.50
N THR A 29 -13.11 15.12 -8.57
CA THR A 29 -12.71 13.75 -8.89
C THR A 29 -11.65 13.24 -7.91
N LEU A 30 -10.66 14.08 -7.58
CA LEU A 30 -9.65 13.79 -6.57
C LEU A 30 -10.29 13.51 -5.22
N ASP A 31 -11.25 14.33 -4.80
CA ASP A 31 -11.96 14.14 -3.52
C ASP A 31 -12.73 12.83 -3.50
N ALA A 32 -13.45 12.49 -4.58
CA ALA A 32 -14.17 11.22 -4.68
C ALA A 32 -13.24 9.99 -4.64
N LEU A 33 -12.08 10.05 -5.31
CA LEU A 33 -11.08 8.98 -5.30
C LEU A 33 -10.37 8.88 -3.94
N SER A 34 -10.06 10.02 -3.34
CA SER A 34 -9.49 10.13 -1.99
C SER A 34 -10.43 9.51 -0.97
N ASP A 35 -11.71 9.89 -0.95
CA ASP A 35 -12.72 9.31 -0.07
C ASP A 35 -12.87 7.81 -0.30
N PHE A 36 -12.89 7.36 -1.56
CA PHE A 36 -12.99 5.94 -1.89
C PHE A 36 -11.86 5.09 -1.27
N LEU A 37 -10.64 5.64 -1.22
CA LEU A 37 -9.43 4.96 -0.75
C LEU A 37 -9.19 5.15 0.76
N LEU A 38 -9.34 6.38 1.25
CA LEU A 38 -8.90 6.81 2.59
C LEU A 38 -10.01 6.79 3.62
N ASP A 39 -11.27 6.86 3.20
CA ASP A 39 -12.41 6.39 3.98
C ASP A 39 -12.89 5.08 3.34
N PRO A 40 -12.16 3.95 3.53
CA PRO A 40 -12.18 2.85 2.59
C PRO A 40 -13.60 2.45 2.22
N SER A 41 -13.89 2.49 0.92
CA SER A 41 -15.25 2.27 0.45
C SER A 41 -15.79 0.92 0.93
N PRO A 42 -17.13 0.76 1.05
CA PRO A 42 -17.71 -0.51 1.48
C PRO A 42 -17.25 -1.71 0.65
N THR A 43 -16.88 -1.50 -0.62
CA THR A 43 -16.31 -2.54 -1.47
C THR A 43 -14.91 -2.95 -1.00
N LEU A 44 -14.01 -1.99 -0.77
CA LEU A 44 -12.65 -2.26 -0.28
C LEU A 44 -12.70 -2.91 1.12
N SER A 45 -13.50 -2.36 2.04
CA SER A 45 -13.66 -2.92 3.39
C SER A 45 -14.20 -4.35 3.37
N ARG A 46 -15.15 -4.67 2.48
CA ARG A 46 -15.67 -6.03 2.33
C ARG A 46 -14.63 -7.01 1.81
N LEU A 47 -13.84 -6.62 0.82
CA LEU A 47 -12.75 -7.45 0.27
C LEU A 47 -11.67 -7.70 1.34
N ASN A 48 -11.20 -6.64 2.01
CA ASN A 48 -10.23 -6.72 3.11
C ASN A 48 -10.75 -7.57 4.28
N ARG A 49 -12.02 -7.42 4.67
CA ARG A 49 -12.64 -8.26 5.71
C ARG A 49 -12.68 -9.73 5.31
N GLN A 50 -12.92 -10.02 4.03
CA GLN A 50 -12.93 -11.39 3.55
C GLN A 50 -11.53 -12.01 3.55
N LEU A 51 -10.51 -11.24 3.17
CA LEU A 51 -9.11 -11.66 3.29
C LEU A 51 -8.74 -11.98 4.74
N ARG A 52 -9.00 -11.05 5.66
CA ARG A 52 -8.72 -11.25 7.09
C ARG A 52 -9.43 -12.46 7.69
N ARG A 53 -10.62 -12.81 7.19
CA ARG A 53 -11.33 -14.03 7.60
C ARG A 53 -10.63 -15.27 7.08
N LEU A 54 -10.24 -15.27 5.81
CA LEU A 54 -9.53 -16.38 5.20
C LEU A 54 -8.16 -16.61 5.85
N ASP A 55 -7.42 -15.54 6.17
CA ASP A 55 -6.14 -15.63 6.86
C ASP A 55 -6.27 -16.23 8.26
N LYS A 56 -7.32 -15.86 9.01
CA LYS A 56 -7.62 -16.48 10.31
C LYS A 56 -7.90 -17.97 10.16
N SER A 57 -8.76 -18.36 9.23
CA SER A 57 -9.05 -19.78 8.98
C SER A 57 -7.82 -20.55 8.49
N ARG A 58 -6.94 -19.91 7.70
CA ARG A 58 -5.66 -20.48 7.27
C ARG A 58 -4.76 -20.76 8.47
N GLN A 59 -4.61 -19.78 9.36
CA GLN A 59 -3.80 -19.90 10.58
C GLN A 59 -4.34 -20.99 11.51
N GLU A 60 -5.66 -21.07 11.70
CA GLU A 60 -6.30 -22.11 12.51
C GLU A 60 -5.97 -23.53 12.02
N ILE A 61 -6.03 -23.78 10.70
CA ILE A 61 -5.67 -25.07 10.11
C ILE A 61 -4.18 -25.36 10.23
N ILE A 62 -3.31 -24.36 10.03
CA ILE A 62 -1.86 -24.55 10.19
C ILE A 62 -1.52 -24.89 11.66
N HIS A 63 -2.17 -24.23 12.62
CA HIS A 63 -1.99 -24.53 14.03
C HIS A 63 -2.48 -25.94 14.40
N SER A 64 -3.63 -26.38 13.89
CA SER A 64 -4.13 -27.74 14.14
C SER A 64 -3.18 -28.81 13.56
N LEU A 65 -2.67 -28.60 12.35
CA LEU A 65 -1.70 -29.49 11.70
C LEU A 65 -0.37 -29.55 12.48
N THR A 66 0.08 -28.42 13.02
CA THR A 66 1.33 -28.33 13.78
C THR A 66 1.20 -29.00 15.15
N ALA A 67 0.06 -28.85 15.82
CA ALA A 67 -0.22 -29.49 17.11
C ALA A 67 -0.30 -31.02 17.01
N GLN A 68 -0.86 -31.55 15.90
CA GLN A 68 -0.95 -33.00 15.65
C GLN A 68 0.41 -33.66 15.39
N ARG A 69 1.42 -32.92 14.90
CA ARG A 69 2.78 -33.45 14.68
C ARG A 69 3.58 -33.64 15.98
N GLY A 70 3.22 -32.94 17.06
CA GLY A 70 3.90 -33.02 18.36
C GLY A 70 3.44 -34.19 19.25
N THR A 71 2.36 -34.89 18.87
CA THR A 71 1.81 -36.03 19.60
C THR A 71 2.05 -37.32 18.80
N HIS A 72 2.80 -38.24 19.39
CA HIS A 72 3.21 -39.52 18.80
C HIS A 72 2.02 -40.50 18.71
N SER A 73 1.02 -40.25 17.86
CA SER A 73 -0.15 -41.13 17.76
C SER A 73 -0.55 -41.47 16.31
N ASP A 74 -0.33 -42.75 16.00
CA ASP A 74 -0.94 -43.67 15.03
C ASP A 74 -1.10 -43.34 13.52
N PRO A 75 -0.91 -44.34 12.61
CA PRO A 75 -0.85 -44.15 11.15
C PRO A 75 -2.20 -43.92 10.43
N TYR A 76 -3.34 -43.97 11.13
CA TYR A 76 -4.66 -43.79 10.52
C TYR A 76 -5.18 -42.37 10.75
N LEU A 77 -4.48 -41.41 10.13
CA LEU A 77 -4.76 -39.98 10.16
C LEU A 77 -6.05 -39.63 9.39
N TYR A 78 -7.20 -39.99 9.96
CA TYR A 78 -8.51 -39.62 9.47
C TYR A 78 -8.66 -38.09 9.55
N GLY A 79 -8.76 -37.42 8.39
CA GLY A 79 -8.98 -35.96 8.31
C GLY A 79 -7.77 -35.11 7.92
N LEU A 80 -6.57 -35.68 7.81
CA LEU A 80 -5.39 -34.95 7.30
C LEU A 80 -5.52 -34.59 5.81
N PRO A 81 -5.95 -35.51 4.92
CA PRO A 81 -6.16 -35.17 3.50
C PRO A 81 -7.23 -34.08 3.30
N SER A 82 -8.28 -34.07 4.15
CA SER A 82 -9.32 -33.03 4.09
C SER A 82 -8.85 -31.66 4.60
N GLN A 83 -7.99 -31.62 5.64
CA GLN A 83 -7.39 -30.37 6.12
C GLN A 83 -6.46 -29.75 5.06
N PHE A 84 -5.65 -30.56 4.37
CA PHE A 84 -4.82 -30.09 3.26
C PHE A 84 -5.64 -29.61 2.06
N ALA A 85 -6.72 -30.33 1.71
CA ALA A 85 -7.62 -29.91 0.64
C ALA A 85 -8.32 -28.57 0.96
N GLU A 86 -8.73 -28.38 2.22
CA GLU A 86 -9.33 -27.12 2.67
C GLU A 86 -8.31 -25.98 2.70
N LEU A 87 -7.08 -26.23 3.14
CA LEU A 87 -5.99 -25.25 3.11
C LEU A 87 -5.73 -24.78 1.67
N ALA A 88 -5.62 -25.70 0.71
CA ALA A 88 -5.43 -25.37 -0.71
C ALA A 88 -6.64 -24.62 -1.30
N ARG A 89 -7.86 -24.84 -0.79
CA ARG A 89 -9.04 -24.05 -1.16
C ARG A 89 -8.95 -22.62 -0.62
N ILE A 90 -8.58 -22.47 0.65
CA ILE A 90 -8.40 -21.16 1.30
C ILE A 90 -7.31 -20.36 0.59
N GLU A 91 -6.16 -20.96 0.28
CA GLU A 91 -5.06 -20.27 -0.40
C GLU A 91 -5.48 -19.73 -1.78
N ARG A 92 -6.22 -20.52 -2.57
CA ARG A 92 -6.79 -20.05 -3.84
C ARG A 92 -7.73 -18.85 -3.64
N HIS A 93 -8.54 -18.87 -2.59
CA HIS A 93 -9.45 -17.76 -2.28
C HIS A 93 -8.68 -16.52 -1.80
N VAL A 94 -7.64 -16.66 -0.98
CA VAL A 94 -6.79 -15.54 -0.56
C VAL A 94 -6.20 -14.86 -1.79
N VAL A 95 -5.56 -15.61 -2.68
CA VAL A 95 -4.99 -15.07 -3.93
C VAL A 95 -6.05 -14.37 -4.77
N TYR A 96 -7.24 -14.96 -4.89
CA TYR A 96 -8.35 -14.38 -5.64
C TYR A 96 -8.81 -13.03 -5.06
N TYR A 97 -9.15 -12.99 -3.76
CA TYR A 97 -9.66 -11.76 -3.13
C TYR A 97 -8.58 -10.68 -3.05
N GLN A 98 -7.32 -11.07 -2.86
CA GLN A 98 -6.18 -10.16 -2.86
C GLN A 98 -6.05 -9.50 -4.22
N ARG A 99 -6.05 -10.29 -5.30
CA ARG A 99 -5.99 -9.77 -6.67
C ARG A 99 -7.15 -8.81 -6.95
N VAL A 100 -8.37 -9.13 -6.54
CA VAL A 100 -9.52 -8.24 -6.76
C VAL A 100 -9.36 -6.93 -5.98
N LEU A 101 -8.93 -7.00 -4.71
CA LEU A 101 -8.66 -5.81 -3.89
C LEU A 101 -7.59 -4.94 -4.56
N ASP A 102 -6.49 -5.54 -4.99
CA ASP A 102 -5.38 -4.85 -5.65
C ASP A 102 -5.78 -4.19 -6.96
N HIS A 103 -6.62 -4.85 -7.78
CA HIS A 103 -7.09 -4.26 -9.04
C HIS A 103 -8.00 -3.05 -8.80
N VAL A 104 -8.95 -3.15 -7.86
CA VAL A 104 -9.86 -2.05 -7.54
C VAL A 104 -9.09 -0.88 -6.92
N ARG A 105 -8.20 -1.16 -5.96
CA ARG A 105 -7.34 -0.17 -5.33
C ARG A 105 -6.41 0.48 -6.35
N GLY A 106 -5.69 -0.31 -7.14
CA GLY A 106 -4.76 0.16 -8.16
C GLY A 106 -5.43 1.04 -9.21
N ALA A 107 -6.64 0.69 -9.67
CA ALA A 107 -7.39 1.52 -10.61
C ALA A 107 -7.76 2.90 -10.04
N ALA A 108 -8.17 2.95 -8.77
CA ALA A 108 -8.44 4.21 -8.08
C ALA A 108 -7.16 5.05 -7.91
N ILE A 109 -6.05 4.43 -7.49
CA ILE A 109 -4.75 5.10 -7.29
C ILE A 109 -4.19 5.64 -8.61
N GLN A 110 -4.25 4.85 -9.69
CA GLN A 110 -3.80 5.28 -11.01
C GLN A 110 -4.62 6.50 -11.48
N SER A 111 -5.93 6.46 -11.28
CA SER A 111 -6.82 7.54 -11.64
C SER A 111 -6.53 8.79 -10.82
N LEU A 112 -6.25 8.64 -9.54
CA LEU A 112 -5.84 9.71 -8.64
C LEU A 112 -4.53 10.36 -9.14
N CYS A 113 -3.52 9.56 -9.49
CA CYS A 113 -2.27 10.07 -10.04
C CYS A 113 -2.48 10.82 -11.36
N ARG A 114 -3.36 10.32 -12.24
CA ARG A 114 -3.76 11.05 -13.47
C ARG A 114 -4.40 12.40 -13.16
N VAL A 115 -5.28 12.48 -12.17
CA VAL A 115 -5.90 13.75 -11.76
C VAL A 115 -4.83 14.73 -11.27
N LEU A 116 -3.86 14.25 -10.48
CA LEU A 116 -2.77 15.09 -9.99
C LEU A 116 -1.84 15.55 -11.11
N LEU A 117 -1.55 14.71 -12.12
CA LEU A 117 -0.80 15.10 -13.32
C LEU A 117 -1.52 16.16 -14.16
N VAL A 118 -2.85 16.13 -14.21
CA VAL A 118 -3.65 17.18 -14.88
C VAL A 118 -3.59 18.50 -14.11
N ASN A 119 -3.52 18.44 -12.77
CA ASN A 119 -3.48 19.63 -11.93
C ASN A 119 -2.52 19.44 -10.74
N ASN A 120 -1.24 19.72 -10.99
CA ASN A 120 -0.16 19.57 -10.01
C ASN A 120 -0.36 20.42 -8.74
N GLY A 121 -1.13 21.53 -8.83
CA GLY A 121 -1.46 22.36 -7.67
C GLY A 121 -2.29 21.64 -6.60
N LEU A 122 -2.82 20.46 -6.91
CA LEU A 122 -3.57 19.63 -5.97
C LEU A 122 -2.68 18.69 -5.14
N ILE A 123 -1.40 18.51 -5.47
CA ILE A 123 -0.51 17.55 -4.80
C ILE A 123 -0.36 17.89 -3.32
N GLU A 124 0.04 19.11 -2.98
CA GLU A 124 0.18 19.54 -1.59
C GLU A 124 -1.16 19.53 -0.85
N THR A 125 -2.24 19.91 -1.53
CA THR A 125 -3.59 19.87 -0.96
C THR A 125 -3.99 18.44 -0.61
N PHE A 126 -3.68 17.47 -1.47
CA PHE A 126 -3.94 16.06 -1.25
C PHE A 126 -3.09 15.50 -0.11
N LEU A 127 -1.80 15.83 -0.07
CA LEU A 127 -0.91 15.43 1.03
C LEU A 127 -1.37 16.04 2.37
N ALA A 128 -1.85 17.28 2.40
CA ALA A 128 -2.42 17.88 3.59
C ALA A 128 -3.68 17.13 4.06
N ASP A 129 -4.56 16.73 3.14
CA ASP A 129 -5.75 15.93 3.45
C ASP A 129 -5.38 14.54 3.99
N LEU A 130 -4.38 13.88 3.37
CA LEU A 130 -3.83 12.61 3.86
C LEU A 130 -3.30 12.73 5.31
N SER A 131 -2.50 13.75 5.60
CA SER A 131 -1.96 13.97 6.94
C SER A 131 -3.07 14.17 7.97
N ARG A 132 -4.08 14.98 7.62
CA ARG A 132 -5.25 15.22 8.47
C ARG A 132 -6.00 13.91 8.78
N ARG A 133 -6.24 13.07 7.78
CA ARG A 133 -6.93 11.78 7.95
C ARG A 133 -6.11 10.81 8.80
N ILE A 134 -4.80 10.73 8.57
CA ILE A 134 -3.89 9.91 9.37
C ILE A 134 -3.88 10.33 10.83
N PHE A 135 -3.81 11.64 11.10
CA PHE A 135 -3.85 12.18 12.45
C PHE A 135 -5.15 11.83 13.16
N ASN A 136 -6.30 11.99 12.49
CA ASN A 136 -7.61 11.69 13.08
C ASN A 136 -7.85 10.17 13.26
N ALA A 137 -7.23 9.33 12.43
CA ALA A 137 -7.38 7.88 12.52
C ALA A 137 -6.58 7.24 13.66
N ALA A 138 -5.69 8.00 14.33
CA ALA A 138 -4.86 7.53 15.43
C ALA A 138 -5.66 6.96 16.61
N GLU A 139 -6.94 7.36 16.75
CA GLU A 139 -7.87 6.84 17.77
C GLU A 139 -8.36 5.41 17.50
N GLY A 140 -8.04 4.82 16.34
CA GLY A 140 -8.27 3.42 16.02
C GLY A 140 -9.72 3.09 15.61
N GLY A 141 -9.87 2.65 14.36
CA GLY A 141 -11.14 2.24 13.76
C GLY A 141 -11.04 0.91 13.01
N ARG A 142 -12.20 0.37 12.61
CA ARG A 142 -12.32 -0.97 12.01
C ARG A 142 -11.52 -1.14 10.71
N ASP A 143 -11.41 -0.08 9.91
CA ASP A 143 -10.74 -0.07 8.62
C ASP A 143 -9.45 0.78 8.62
N THR A 144 -8.98 1.20 9.79
CA THR A 144 -7.80 2.08 9.93
C THR A 144 -6.53 1.46 9.32
N ASN A 145 -6.29 0.15 9.52
CA ASN A 145 -5.16 -0.53 8.87
C ASN A 145 -5.29 -0.48 7.33
N LEU A 146 -6.49 -0.71 6.78
CA LEU A 146 -6.73 -0.64 5.34
C LEU A 146 -6.50 0.77 4.80
N MET A 147 -6.95 1.81 5.51
CA MET A 147 -6.66 3.20 5.17
C MET A 147 -5.15 3.42 5.09
N TYR A 148 -4.38 3.02 6.10
CA TYR A 148 -2.93 3.21 6.10
C TYR A 148 -2.24 2.46 4.96
N LEU A 149 -2.64 1.23 4.68
CA LEU A 149 -2.14 0.50 3.51
C LEU A 149 -2.44 1.27 2.23
N ASN A 150 -3.69 1.72 2.03
CA ASN A 150 -4.07 2.50 0.86
C ASN A 150 -3.24 3.78 0.75
N THR A 151 -2.97 4.48 1.85
CA THR A 151 -2.08 5.65 1.88
C THR A 151 -0.67 5.29 1.39
N VAL A 152 -0.08 4.21 1.90
CA VAL A 152 1.27 3.78 1.49
C VAL A 152 1.32 3.46 0.00
N TYR A 153 0.35 2.71 -0.52
CA TYR A 153 0.26 2.43 -1.96
C TYR A 153 0.03 3.70 -2.78
N CYS A 154 -0.82 4.63 -2.33
CA CYS A 154 -1.00 5.93 -3.00
C CYS A 154 0.32 6.67 -3.13
N LEU A 155 1.08 6.78 -2.03
CA LEU A 155 2.34 7.51 -1.98
C LEU A 155 3.41 6.86 -2.87
N GLY A 156 3.51 5.52 -2.85
CA GLY A 156 4.42 4.78 -3.72
C GLY A 156 4.15 5.03 -5.21
N HIS A 157 2.88 4.90 -5.61
CA HIS A 157 2.48 5.18 -6.98
C HIS A 157 2.67 6.66 -7.36
N MET A 158 2.37 7.60 -6.45
CA MET A 158 2.65 9.02 -6.71
C MET A 158 4.14 9.26 -6.95
N GLY A 159 5.02 8.65 -6.16
CA GLY A 159 6.47 8.78 -6.32
C GLY A 159 6.98 8.31 -7.69
N VAL A 160 6.28 7.35 -8.31
CA VAL A 160 6.61 6.82 -9.65
C VAL A 160 5.90 7.58 -10.77
N GLU A 161 4.58 7.69 -10.71
CA GLU A 161 3.76 8.25 -11.79
C GLU A 161 3.94 9.76 -11.96
N LEU A 162 4.29 10.48 -10.88
CA LEU A 162 4.52 11.92 -10.89
C LEU A 162 6.02 12.24 -10.85
N ALA A 163 6.89 11.34 -11.28
CA ALA A 163 8.34 11.51 -11.23
C ALA A 163 8.82 12.78 -11.97
N ASP A 164 8.17 13.13 -13.08
CA ASP A 164 8.48 14.32 -13.86
C ASP A 164 7.92 15.62 -13.26
N VAL A 165 7.10 15.53 -12.20
CA VAL A 165 6.54 16.70 -11.51
C VAL A 165 7.52 17.14 -10.41
N PRO A 166 8.07 18.38 -10.48
CA PRO A 166 9.09 18.85 -9.55
C PRO A 166 8.71 18.68 -8.07
N HIS A 167 9.68 18.30 -7.25
CA HIS A 167 9.56 18.12 -5.79
C HIS A 167 8.60 17.02 -5.31
N THR A 168 7.87 16.32 -6.20
CA THR A 168 6.86 15.34 -5.77
C THR A 168 7.47 14.18 -4.98
N GLN A 169 8.58 13.62 -5.46
CA GLN A 169 9.28 12.53 -4.77
C GLN A 169 9.77 12.97 -3.39
N GLU A 170 10.31 14.18 -3.28
CA GLU A 170 10.75 14.74 -2.00
C GLU A 170 9.57 14.89 -1.03
N LEU A 171 8.45 15.45 -1.48
CA LEU A 171 7.23 15.59 -0.68
C LEU A 171 6.68 14.23 -0.22
N VAL A 172 6.67 13.22 -1.10
CA VAL A 172 6.26 11.85 -0.77
C VAL A 172 7.16 11.26 0.33
N LEU A 173 8.48 11.37 0.18
CA LEU A 173 9.43 10.85 1.16
C LEU A 173 9.32 11.57 2.51
N GLN A 174 9.23 12.91 2.49
CA GLN A 174 8.99 13.70 3.71
C GLN A 174 7.67 13.30 4.38
N PHE A 175 6.61 13.08 3.60
CA PHE A 175 5.33 12.63 4.14
C PHE A 175 5.45 11.28 4.85
N LEU A 176 6.07 10.29 4.19
CA LEU A 176 6.31 8.96 4.77
C LEU A 176 7.09 9.06 6.07
N GLN A 177 8.16 9.87 6.10
CA GLN A 177 9.00 10.06 7.29
C GLN A 177 8.24 10.72 8.44
N GLN A 178 7.45 11.76 8.16
CA GLN A 178 6.77 12.55 9.18
C GLN A 178 5.52 11.86 9.74
N ASN A 179 4.73 11.21 8.86
CA ASN A 179 3.43 10.66 9.22
C ASN A 179 3.45 9.15 9.47
N LEU A 180 4.41 8.43 8.90
CA LEU A 180 4.51 6.96 8.93
C LEU A 180 5.88 6.51 9.44
N ASN A 181 6.24 6.96 10.64
CA ASN A 181 7.50 6.59 11.28
C ASN A 181 7.55 5.06 11.59
N PRO A 182 8.64 4.35 11.22
CA PRO A 182 8.85 2.92 11.48
C PRO A 182 8.46 2.48 12.90
N SER A 183 8.82 3.24 13.92
CA SER A 183 8.56 2.86 15.32
C SER A 183 7.07 2.74 15.68
N LYS A 184 6.17 3.27 14.84
CA LYS A 184 4.72 3.28 15.05
C LYS A 184 3.96 2.43 14.02
N LEU A 185 4.66 1.84 13.05
CA LEU A 185 4.04 1.08 11.98
C LEU A 185 3.75 -0.36 12.42
N LEU A 186 2.64 -0.91 11.91
CA LEU A 186 2.37 -2.34 12.00
C LEU A 186 3.33 -3.06 11.03
N PRO A 187 3.76 -4.30 11.33
CA PRO A 187 4.70 -5.04 10.46
C PRO A 187 4.24 -5.16 9.00
N GLU A 188 2.93 -5.30 8.77
CA GLU A 188 2.33 -5.34 7.43
C GLU A 188 2.52 -4.03 6.65
N LEU A 189 2.41 -2.88 7.35
CA LEU A 189 2.65 -1.56 6.76
C LEU A 189 4.13 -1.33 6.50
N GLU A 190 5.03 -1.80 7.37
CA GLU A 190 6.48 -1.67 7.16
C GLU A 190 6.90 -2.37 5.87
N VAL A 191 6.45 -3.62 5.68
CA VAL A 191 6.73 -4.38 4.45
C VAL A 191 6.15 -3.68 3.22
N SER A 192 4.92 -3.19 3.30
CA SER A 192 4.29 -2.47 2.19
C SER A 192 5.02 -1.16 1.88
N THR A 193 5.46 -0.43 2.90
CA THR A 193 6.21 0.83 2.73
C THR A 193 7.53 0.58 2.02
N LEU A 194 8.25 -0.47 2.43
CA LEU A 194 9.49 -0.89 1.78
C LEU A 194 9.27 -1.32 0.32
N GLU A 195 8.22 -2.09 0.05
CA GLU A 195 7.87 -2.48 -1.32
C GLU A 195 7.64 -1.25 -2.20
N GLN A 196 6.89 -0.26 -1.71
CA GLN A 196 6.60 0.96 -2.45
C GLN A 196 7.85 1.84 -2.65
N LEU A 197 8.71 1.98 -1.63
CA LEU A 197 10.01 2.64 -1.78
C LEU A 197 10.90 1.92 -2.79
N GLY A 198 10.89 0.58 -2.77
CA GLY A 198 11.59 -0.25 -3.74
C GLY A 198 11.12 0.01 -5.18
N CYS A 199 9.81 0.14 -5.40
CA CYS A 199 9.25 0.50 -6.71
C CYS A 199 9.77 1.86 -7.19
N MET A 200 9.84 2.87 -6.31
CA MET A 200 10.38 4.20 -6.64
C MET A 200 11.86 4.12 -7.06
N VAL A 201 12.67 3.34 -6.32
CA VAL A 201 14.09 3.16 -6.64
C VAL A 201 14.27 2.46 -7.99
N ILE A 202 13.54 1.36 -8.23
CA ILE A 202 13.60 0.60 -9.49
C ILE A 202 13.18 1.47 -10.69
N ALA A 203 12.20 2.34 -10.50
CA ALA A 203 11.74 3.28 -11.52
C ALA A 203 12.72 4.44 -11.78
N GLY A 204 13.87 4.51 -11.08
CA GLY A 204 14.83 5.61 -11.22
C GLY A 204 14.33 6.94 -10.65
N CYS A 205 13.26 6.89 -9.85
CA CYS A 205 12.57 8.04 -9.25
C CYS A 205 13.26 8.54 -7.97
N VAL A 206 14.44 8.03 -7.65
CA VAL A 206 15.26 8.55 -6.55
C VAL A 206 16.61 8.87 -7.17
N SER A 207 16.80 10.15 -7.50
CA SER A 207 18.03 10.62 -8.14
C SER A 207 19.23 10.25 -7.28
N THR A 208 20.18 9.55 -7.88
CA THR A 208 21.49 9.11 -7.35
C THR A 208 22.40 10.26 -6.90
N SER A 209 21.99 11.53 -7.03
CA SER A 209 22.61 12.65 -6.30
C SER A 209 22.31 12.64 -4.79
N MET A 210 21.47 11.69 -4.35
CA MET A 210 21.05 11.49 -2.96
C MET A 210 21.63 10.20 -2.36
N LEU A 211 22.59 9.54 -3.01
CA LEU A 211 23.43 8.51 -2.39
C LEU A 211 24.83 9.12 -2.23
N PRO A 212 25.42 9.18 -1.02
CA PRO A 212 26.80 9.61 -0.92
C PRO A 212 27.68 8.57 -1.61
N VAL A 213 28.11 8.89 -2.83
CA VAL A 213 29.33 8.32 -3.39
C VAL A 213 30.40 8.57 -2.33
N THR A 214 31.08 7.50 -1.93
CA THR A 214 32.29 7.56 -1.10
C THR A 214 33.32 8.47 -1.77
N GLN A 215 33.29 9.75 -1.45
CA GLN A 215 34.39 10.68 -1.65
C GLN A 215 34.44 11.61 -0.44
N GLU A 216 35.54 11.49 0.30
CA GLU A 216 35.94 12.43 1.34
C GLU A 216 36.01 13.86 0.78
N HIS A 217 35.05 14.73 1.13
CA HIS A 217 35.32 16.07 1.66
C HIS A 217 34.04 16.90 1.89
N SER A 218 34.02 17.56 3.06
CA SER A 218 33.21 18.73 3.47
C SER A 218 31.78 18.48 4.04
N PRO A 219 31.43 19.12 5.18
CA PRO A 219 30.14 18.94 5.85
C PRO A 219 29.11 19.90 5.27
N GLY A 220 28.33 19.43 4.29
CA GLY A 220 27.07 20.06 3.87
C GLY A 220 25.91 19.22 4.38
N CYS A 221 24.93 19.85 5.04
CA CYS A 221 23.70 19.21 5.53
C CYS A 221 23.04 18.35 4.44
N VAL A 222 23.08 17.04 4.60
CA VAL A 222 22.29 16.10 3.80
C VAL A 222 20.82 16.27 4.22
N PRO A 223 19.86 16.39 3.29
CA PRO A 223 18.44 16.50 3.63
C PRO A 223 17.96 15.26 4.40
N ALA A 224 17.18 15.45 5.47
CA ALA A 224 16.73 14.37 6.35
C ALA A 224 15.90 13.27 5.65
N SER A 225 15.29 13.58 4.49
CA SER A 225 14.56 12.64 3.64
C SER A 225 15.48 11.62 2.95
N VAL A 226 16.73 12.00 2.68
CA VAL A 226 17.76 11.16 2.07
C VAL A 226 18.29 10.13 3.05
N GLN A 227 18.60 10.60 4.26
CA GLN A 227 18.98 9.71 5.35
C GLN A 227 17.86 8.72 5.67
N PHE A 228 16.59 9.07 5.50
CA PHE A 228 15.49 8.14 5.77
C PHE A 228 15.42 6.97 4.77
N CYS A 229 15.52 7.23 3.47
CA CYS A 229 15.56 6.17 2.46
C CYS A 229 16.80 5.27 2.64
N ASP A 230 17.98 5.87 2.80
CA ASP A 230 19.21 5.11 3.02
C ASP A 230 19.17 4.35 4.34
N GLN A 231 18.72 4.95 5.44
CA GLN A 231 18.63 4.26 6.73
C GLN A 231 17.58 3.16 6.69
N MET A 232 16.46 3.30 5.98
CA MET A 232 15.45 2.24 5.88
C MET A 232 15.92 1.10 4.96
N LEU A 233 16.61 1.40 3.85
CA LEU A 233 17.23 0.42 2.96
C LEU A 233 18.42 -0.29 3.63
N ILE A 234 19.29 0.44 4.33
CA ILE A 234 20.46 -0.08 5.06
C ILE A 234 20.03 -0.89 6.29
N THR A 235 19.09 -0.39 7.11
CA THR A 235 18.56 -1.13 8.27
C THR A 235 17.94 -2.45 7.83
N PHE A 236 17.36 -2.52 6.64
CA PHE A 236 16.82 -3.76 6.10
C PHE A 236 17.89 -4.67 5.46
N ALA A 237 18.86 -4.10 4.73
CA ALA A 237 19.99 -4.85 4.19
C ALA A 237 20.82 -5.53 5.30
N VAL A 238 20.97 -4.86 6.45
CA VAL A 238 21.70 -5.39 7.62
C VAL A 238 20.89 -6.39 8.43
N ASN A 239 19.55 -6.35 8.41
CA ASN A 239 18.70 -7.30 9.15
C ASN A 239 18.28 -8.55 8.36
N ARG A 240 18.69 -8.68 7.08
CA ARG A 240 18.41 -9.86 6.24
C ARG A 240 19.64 -10.67 5.83
N PHE A 241 20.85 -10.28 6.27
CA PHE A 241 22.09 -11.03 6.10
C PHE A 241 22.74 -11.33 7.45
#